data_AF-A0AAQ4F6M2-F1
#
_entry.id   AF-A0AAQ4F6M2-F1
#
_cell.length_a   1.000
_cell.length_b   1.000
_cell.length_c   1.000
_cell.angle_alpha   90.00
_cell.angle_beta   90.00
_cell.angle_gamma   90.00
#
_symmetry.space_group_name_H-M   'P 1'
#
loop_
_entity.id
_entity.type
_entity.pdbx_description
1 polymer ?
#
loop_
_entity_poly.entity_id
_entity_poly.type
_entity_poly.pdbx_seq_one_letter_code
_entity_poly.pdbx_strand_id
1 'polypeptide(L)'
;MGTEHSGNLDFQKAFPPGPKFLVDFENIYFQLDSTDDRCLLLQRRPRKPNMLRIEFYDGTVTLSTFATLLFSSSTHTVSQDQVYVAAVRDVRLAWIQTGGEPYKLLFYDGQKCMVVKIPSSKAPEETKKIKEPPGETGQCTSGRIL
;
A
#
# COMPACT_ATOMS: atom_id res chain seq x y z
N MET A 1 13.67 20.73 9.63
CA MET A 1 13.52 21.04 8.19
C MET A 1 14.20 19.94 7.41
N GLY A 2 13.43 19.18 6.64
CA GLY A 2 13.93 18.12 5.76
C GLY A 2 12.89 17.93 4.67
N THR A 3 12.98 18.73 3.62
CA THR A 3 12.23 18.54 2.37
C THR A 3 12.90 17.41 1.60
N GLU A 4 12.50 16.16 1.82
CA GLU A 4 12.90 15.09 0.91
C GLU A 4 11.90 15.03 -0.26
N HIS A 5 12.42 15.45 -1.41
CA HIS A 5 11.77 15.50 -2.70
C HIS A 5 11.21 14.12 -3.10
N SER A 6 10.06 14.13 -3.78
CA SER A 6 9.42 12.98 -4.44
C SER A 6 10.27 12.28 -5.52
N GLY A 7 11.58 12.56 -5.60
CA GLY A 7 12.50 12.05 -6.62
C GLY A 7 13.27 10.79 -6.23
N ASN A 8 13.19 10.31 -4.97
CA ASN A 8 13.92 9.12 -4.51
C ASN A 8 13.03 8.20 -3.65
N LEU A 9 11.90 7.81 -4.22
CA LEU A 9 10.91 6.92 -3.58
C LEU A 9 11.44 5.48 -3.58
N ASP A 10 11.72 4.95 -2.39
CA ASP A 10 12.29 3.60 -2.21
C ASP A 10 11.56 2.86 -1.08
N PHE A 11 10.86 1.79 -1.42
CA PHE A 11 10.15 0.94 -0.46
C PHE A 11 11.08 0.31 0.56
N GLN A 12 12.36 0.07 0.24
CA GLN A 12 13.28 -0.49 1.23
C GLN A 12 13.55 0.49 2.37
N LYS A 13 13.50 1.80 2.11
CA LYS A 13 13.63 2.86 3.10
C LYS A 13 12.30 3.19 3.77
N ALA A 14 11.24 3.33 2.97
CA ALA A 14 9.91 3.73 3.44
C ALA A 14 9.24 2.67 4.31
N PHE A 15 9.49 1.39 4.02
CA PHE A 15 8.88 0.27 4.72
C PHE A 15 9.98 -0.67 5.23
N PRO A 16 10.74 -0.30 6.29
CA PRO A 16 11.87 -1.10 6.75
C PRO A 16 11.42 -2.40 7.46
N PRO A 17 12.29 -3.41 7.60
CA PRO A 17 12.00 -4.62 8.38
C PRO A 17 11.86 -4.33 9.87
N GLY A 18 10.79 -4.85 10.50
CA GLY A 18 10.58 -4.78 11.94
C GLY A 18 9.37 -3.95 12.37
N PRO A 19 9.25 -2.66 12.02
CA PRO A 19 8.08 -1.88 12.40
C PRO A 19 6.78 -2.47 11.82
N LYS A 20 5.69 -2.30 12.57
CA LYS A 20 4.33 -2.62 12.12
C LYS A 20 3.69 -1.35 11.56
N PHE A 21 3.05 -1.48 10.42
CA PHE A 21 2.31 -0.39 9.78
C PHE A 21 0.82 -0.75 9.77
N LEU A 22 0.00 0.14 10.32
CA LEU A 22 -1.44 0.08 10.16
C LEU A 22 -1.78 0.65 8.78
N VAL A 23 -2.65 -0.04 8.04
CA VAL A 23 -3.12 0.42 6.73
C VAL A 23 -4.43 1.15 6.93
N ASP A 24 -4.42 2.41 6.52
CA ASP A 24 -5.63 3.19 6.29
C ASP A 24 -5.91 3.25 4.79
N PHE A 25 -7.17 3.04 4.40
CA PHE A 25 -7.59 2.98 3.00
C PHE A 25 -8.32 4.28 2.64
N GLU A 26 -7.57 5.28 2.17
CA GLU A 26 -8.16 6.48 1.61
C GLU A 26 -8.48 6.31 0.10
N ASN A 27 -9.63 6.81 -0.35
CA ASN A 27 -10.10 6.83 -1.75
C ASN A 27 -10.45 5.49 -2.41
N ILE A 28 -10.66 4.43 -1.63
CA ILE A 28 -11.32 3.21 -2.11
C ILE A 28 -12.79 3.32 -1.70
N TYR A 29 -13.65 3.87 -2.57
CA TYR A 29 -15.11 3.71 -2.40
C TYR A 29 -15.47 2.24 -2.63
N PHE A 30 -15.31 1.43 -1.60
CA PHE A 30 -16.32 0.43 -1.33
C PHE A 30 -17.27 1.09 -0.34
N GLN A 31 -18.55 1.22 -0.68
CA GLN A 31 -19.57 1.20 0.37
C GLN A 31 -19.46 -0.16 1.06
N LEU A 32 -18.50 -0.28 1.98
CA LEU A 32 -18.56 -1.29 3.00
C LEU A 32 -19.48 -0.67 4.03
N ASP A 33 -20.71 -1.14 4.08
CA ASP A 33 -21.65 -0.74 5.10
C ASP A 33 -20.95 -0.78 6.47
N SER A 34 -20.91 0.38 7.13
CA SER A 34 -20.26 0.66 8.42
C SER A 34 -18.72 0.63 8.47
N THR A 35 -18.18 1.76 8.93
CA THR A 35 -16.90 1.90 9.62
C THR A 35 -16.96 1.15 10.95
N ASP A 36 -16.77 -0.17 10.95
CA ASP A 36 -16.62 -0.95 12.19
C ASP A 36 -15.38 -1.86 12.11
N ASP A 37 -14.49 -1.69 13.10
CA ASP A 37 -13.40 -2.56 13.60
C ASP A 37 -12.46 -3.30 12.62
N ARG A 38 -12.42 -2.92 11.34
CA ARG A 38 -11.46 -3.50 10.40
C ARG A 38 -10.07 -2.90 10.53
N CYS A 39 -9.08 -3.76 10.78
CA CYS A 39 -7.69 -3.37 10.90
C CYS A 39 -6.81 -4.28 10.05
N LEU A 40 -5.99 -3.68 9.18
CA LEU A 40 -4.95 -4.38 8.44
C LEU A 40 -3.58 -3.91 8.92
N LEU A 41 -2.77 -4.84 9.41
CA LEU A 41 -1.41 -4.59 9.86
C LEU A 41 -0.41 -5.32 8.98
N LEU A 42 0.60 -4.58 8.53
CA LEU A 42 1.66 -5.06 7.65
C LEU A 42 3.01 -4.94 8.35
N GLN A 43 3.82 -6.01 8.28
CA GLN A 43 5.15 -6.02 8.88
C GLN A 43 6.13 -6.84 8.04
N ARG A 44 7.20 -6.22 7.57
CA ARG A 44 8.36 -6.94 7.03
C ARG A 44 9.11 -7.65 8.14
N ARG A 45 9.45 -8.93 7.93
CA ARG A 45 10.12 -9.73 8.95
C ARG A 45 11.59 -9.31 9.10
N PRO A 46 12.08 -8.99 10.32
CA PRO A 46 13.47 -8.56 10.53
C PRO A 46 14.54 -9.49 9.94
N ARG A 47 14.37 -10.80 10.11
CA ARG A 47 15.32 -11.83 9.63
C ARG A 47 15.05 -12.33 8.21
N LYS A 48 13.92 -11.94 7.62
CA LYS A 48 13.49 -12.35 6.27
C LYS A 48 12.84 -11.13 5.60
N PRO A 49 13.64 -10.13 5.17
CA PRO A 49 13.12 -8.82 4.77
C PRO A 49 12.18 -8.86 3.56
N ASN A 50 12.22 -9.93 2.76
CA ASN A 50 11.30 -10.16 1.63
C ASN A 50 10.04 -10.94 2.04
N MET A 51 9.81 -11.16 3.34
CA MET A 51 8.62 -11.81 3.86
C MET A 51 7.77 -10.79 4.60
N LEU A 52 6.52 -10.68 4.18
CA LEU A 52 5.50 -9.83 4.78
C LEU A 52 4.66 -10.69 5.72
N ARG A 53 4.50 -10.24 6.96
CA ARG A 53 3.43 -10.69 7.85
C ARG A 53 2.23 -9.77 7.65
N ILE A 54 1.06 -10.38 7.52
CA ILE A 54 -0.21 -9.70 7.34
C ILE A 54 -1.11 -10.14 8.50
N GLU A 55 -1.59 -9.19 9.30
CA GLU A 55 -2.60 -9.43 10.33
C GLU A 55 -3.85 -8.66 9.94
N PHE A 56 -5.01 -9.32 9.94
CA PHE A 56 -6.30 -8.71 9.59
C PHE A 56 -7.30 -9.00 10.71
N TYR A 57 -8.08 -7.99 11.05
CA TYR A 57 -9.20 -8.08 11.98
C TYR A 57 -10.42 -7.40 11.35
N ASP A 58 -11.62 -7.92 11.59
CA ASP A 58 -12.87 -7.37 11.08
C ASP A 58 -13.96 -7.16 12.14
N GLY A 59 -13.56 -7.03 13.40
CA GLY A 59 -14.49 -7.03 14.54
C GLY A 59 -14.76 -8.44 15.08
N THR A 60 -14.66 -9.49 14.26
CA THR A 60 -15.05 -10.86 14.66
C THR A 60 -13.94 -11.90 14.47
N VAL A 61 -13.20 -11.80 13.37
CA VAL A 61 -12.19 -12.78 12.96
C VAL A 61 -10.82 -12.12 12.96
N THR A 62 -9.85 -12.78 13.60
CA THR A 62 -8.44 -12.43 13.48
C THR A 62 -7.73 -13.42 12.56
N LEU A 63 -7.19 -12.92 11.46
CA LEU A 63 -6.36 -13.67 10.52
C LEU A 63 -4.90 -13.22 10.62
N SER A 64 -3.97 -14.17 10.53
CA SER A 64 -2.55 -13.87 10.40
C SER A 64 -1.95 -14.78 9.34
N THR A 65 -1.31 -14.20 8.33
CA THR A 65 -0.67 -14.95 7.25
C THR A 65 0.67 -14.35 6.85
N PHE A 66 1.34 -15.02 5.91
CA PHE A 66 2.57 -14.56 5.30
C PHE A 66 2.45 -14.45 3.79
N ALA A 67 3.19 -13.51 3.24
CA ALA A 67 3.38 -13.33 1.81
C ALA A 67 4.85 -13.02 1.50
N THR A 68 5.22 -13.12 0.23
CA THR A 68 6.53 -12.73 -0.30
C THR A 68 6.44 -11.35 -0.92
N LEU A 69 7.45 -10.51 -0.69
CA LEU A 69 7.63 -9.21 -1.33
C LEU A 69 8.70 -9.30 -2.40
N LEU A 70 8.41 -8.73 -3.57
CA LEU A 70 9.37 -8.55 -4.65
C LEU A 70 9.42 -7.05 -4.98
N PHE A 71 10.58 -6.44 -4.78
CA PHE A 71 10.76 -5.00 -5.03
C PHE A 71 11.26 -4.77 -6.46
N SER A 72 10.79 -3.71 -7.10
CA SER A 72 11.18 -3.32 -8.46
C SER A 72 11.24 -1.80 -8.62
N SER A 73 11.77 -1.34 -9.76
CA SER A 73 11.81 0.07 -10.14
C SER A 73 10.97 0.32 -11.38
N SER A 74 10.13 1.36 -11.35
CA SER A 74 9.34 1.79 -12.51
C SER A 74 10.18 2.52 -13.56
N THR A 75 11.33 3.08 -13.16
CA THR A 75 12.22 3.86 -14.02
C THR A 75 13.52 3.13 -14.37
N HIS A 76 13.64 1.85 -14.00
CA HIS A 76 14.89 1.07 -14.13
C HIS A 76 16.10 1.72 -13.43
N THR A 77 15.85 2.53 -12.40
CA THR A 77 16.88 3.13 -11.56
C THR A 77 17.15 2.23 -10.33
N VAL A 78 18.12 2.61 -9.50
CA VAL A 78 18.39 1.90 -8.23
C VAL A 78 17.23 2.02 -7.23
N SER A 79 16.39 3.06 -7.38
CA SER A 79 15.25 3.32 -6.50
C SER A 79 14.15 2.29 -6.72
N GLN A 80 13.78 1.55 -5.67
CA GLN A 80 12.73 0.54 -5.72
C GLN A 80 11.38 1.13 -5.30
N ASP A 81 10.76 1.88 -6.20
CA ASP A 81 9.48 2.57 -5.97
C ASP A 81 8.24 1.65 -6.13
N GLN A 82 8.46 0.37 -6.44
CA GLN A 82 7.41 -0.61 -6.66
C GLN A 82 7.60 -1.86 -5.77
N VAL A 83 6.48 -2.45 -5.35
CA VAL A 83 6.47 -3.73 -4.65
C VAL A 83 5.34 -4.63 -5.13
N TYR A 84 5.69 -5.88 -5.43
CA TYR A 84 4.75 -6.97 -5.69
C TYR A 84 4.57 -7.81 -4.44
N VAL A 85 3.33 -8.19 -4.16
CA VAL A 85 2.98 -9.13 -3.10
C VAL A 85 2.62 -10.44 -3.77
N ALA A 86 3.34 -11.50 -3.46
CA ALA A 86 3.19 -12.84 -4.05
C ALA A 86 3.04 -13.91 -2.97
N ALA A 87 2.52 -15.08 -3.35
CA ALA A 87 2.46 -16.27 -2.51
C ALA A 87 1.81 -16.02 -1.13
N VAL A 88 0.67 -15.31 -1.10
CA VAL A 88 -0.13 -15.15 0.12
C VAL A 88 -0.63 -16.53 0.54
N ARG A 89 -0.30 -16.98 1.76
CA ARG A 89 -0.57 -18.36 2.19
C ARG A 89 -2.03 -18.62 2.53
N ASP A 90 -2.76 -17.61 2.99
CA ASP A 90 -4.18 -17.74 3.34
C ASP A 90 -5.04 -17.17 2.21
N VAL A 91 -5.88 -18.01 1.61
CA VAL A 91 -6.75 -17.65 0.48
C VAL A 91 -7.70 -16.50 0.81
N ARG A 92 -8.11 -16.36 2.09
CA ARG A 92 -9.00 -15.28 2.53
C ARG A 92 -8.32 -13.90 2.45
N LEU A 93 -7.00 -13.86 2.43
CA LEU A 93 -6.20 -12.64 2.28
C LEU A 93 -5.51 -12.56 0.90
N ALA A 94 -5.83 -13.46 -0.04
CA ALA A 94 -5.24 -13.46 -1.39
C ALA A 94 -5.59 -12.20 -2.20
N TRP A 95 -6.60 -11.42 -1.77
CA TRP A 95 -6.93 -10.15 -2.39
C TRP A 95 -5.80 -9.12 -2.31
N ILE A 96 -4.86 -9.24 -1.35
CA ILE A 96 -3.65 -8.40 -1.24
C ILE A 96 -2.59 -8.79 -2.29
N GLN A 97 -2.67 -9.99 -2.86
CA GLN A 97 -1.72 -10.46 -3.86
C GLN A 97 -1.81 -9.64 -5.16
N THR A 98 -0.67 -9.24 -5.71
CA THR A 98 -0.60 -8.53 -6.99
C THR A 98 -0.81 -9.49 -8.16
N GLY A 99 -1.71 -9.13 -9.08
CA GLY A 99 -2.07 -9.93 -10.27
C GLY A 99 -1.37 -9.53 -11.56
N GLY A 100 -0.37 -8.64 -11.51
CA GLY A 100 0.38 -8.15 -12.67
C GLY A 100 0.86 -6.70 -12.52
N GLU A 101 0.09 -5.89 -11.81
CA GLU A 101 0.47 -4.51 -11.44
C GLU A 101 1.01 -4.47 -10.00
N PRO A 102 2.11 -3.72 -9.73
CA PRO A 102 2.65 -3.57 -8.40
C PRO A 102 1.90 -2.51 -7.58
N TYR A 103 2.09 -2.55 -6.27
CA TYR A 103 1.90 -1.38 -5.42
C TYR A 103 3.01 -0.36 -5.72
N LYS A 104 2.67 0.92 -5.84
CA LYS A 104 3.64 1.98 -6.15
C LYS A 104 3.73 2.98 -5.01
N LEU A 105 4.94 3.24 -4.52
CA LEU A 105 5.17 4.28 -3.53
C LEU A 105 4.94 5.66 -4.17
N LEU A 106 4.14 6.50 -3.54
CA LEU A 106 3.88 7.88 -3.98
C LEU A 106 4.58 8.89 -3.08
N PHE A 107 4.69 8.58 -1.79
CA PHE A 107 5.27 9.46 -0.78
C PHE A 107 5.70 8.65 0.44
N TYR A 108 6.73 9.11 1.15
CA TYR A 108 7.02 8.69 2.52
C TYR A 108 7.74 9.83 3.26
N ASP A 109 7.50 9.95 4.56
CA ASP A 109 8.11 11.00 5.39
C ASP A 109 9.42 10.57 6.06
N GLY A 110 9.87 9.35 5.77
CA GLY A 110 11.09 8.74 6.30
C GLY A 110 10.93 7.99 7.62
N GLN A 111 9.80 8.12 8.36
CA GLN A 111 9.68 7.46 9.67
C GLN A 111 8.29 7.00 10.10
N LYS A 112 7.20 7.64 9.69
CA LYS A 112 5.87 7.41 10.28
C LYS A 112 4.84 6.94 9.27
N CYS A 113 4.88 7.48 8.06
CA CYS A 113 3.83 7.28 7.08
C CYS A 113 4.40 7.11 5.67
N MET A 114 3.70 6.31 4.88
CA MET A 114 3.91 6.20 3.44
C MET A 114 2.57 6.15 2.73
N VAL A 115 2.51 6.75 1.55
CA VAL A 115 1.34 6.71 0.68
C VAL A 115 1.65 5.80 -0.48
N VAL A 116 0.78 4.81 -0.69
CA VAL A 116 0.98 3.76 -1.68
C VAL A 116 -0.21 3.72 -2.62
N LYS A 117 0.05 3.79 -3.92
CA LYS A 117 -0.94 3.50 -4.95
C LYS A 117 -1.18 2.00 -5.02
N ILE A 118 -2.45 1.60 -4.93
CA ILE A 118 -2.87 0.21 -5.11
C ILE A 118 -2.94 -0.18 -6.60
N PRO A 119 -2.73 -1.46 -6.95
CA PRO A 119 -2.95 -1.95 -8.30
C PRO A 119 -4.37 -1.66 -8.80
N SER A 120 -4.54 -1.27 -10.07
CA SER A 120 -5.83 -0.87 -10.65
C SER A 120 -6.82 -2.05 -10.70
N SER A 121 -6.30 -3.27 -10.82
CA SER A 121 -7.09 -4.51 -10.70
C SER A 121 -7.72 -4.72 -9.31
N LYS A 122 -7.26 -3.99 -8.30
CA LYS A 122 -7.76 -4.02 -6.92
C LYS A 122 -8.60 -2.79 -6.58
N ALA A 123 -8.65 -1.80 -7.47
CA ALA A 123 -9.51 -0.65 -7.31
C ALA A 123 -10.99 -1.07 -7.51
N PRO A 124 -11.93 -0.54 -6.70
CA PRO A 124 -13.36 -0.78 -6.87
C PRO A 124 -13.80 -0.37 -8.29
N GLU A 125 -14.71 -1.15 -8.89
CA GLU A 125 -15.24 -0.87 -10.24
C GLU A 125 -15.82 0.56 -10.37
N GLU A 126 -16.35 1.09 -9.28
CA GLU A 126 -16.90 2.45 -9.21
C GLU A 126 -15.83 3.52 -9.41
N THR A 127 -14.62 3.31 -8.89
CA THR A 127 -13.48 4.23 -9.05
C THR A 127 -12.87 4.19 -10.45
N LYS A 128 -13.03 3.08 -11.19
CA LYS A 128 -12.52 2.95 -12.57
C LYS A 128 -13.29 3.82 -13.58
N LYS A 129 -14.50 4.26 -13.22
CA LYS A 129 -15.39 5.05 -14.08
C LYS A 129 -15.38 6.54 -13.77
N ILE A 130 -14.72 6.96 -12.70
CA ILE A 130 -14.54 8.37 -12.36
C ILE A 130 -13.53 8.94 -13.37
N LYS A 131 -14.04 9.58 -14.42
CA LYS A 131 -13.23 10.47 -15.24
C LYS A 131 -13.02 11.76 -14.45
N GLU A 132 -11.79 12.26 -14.41
CA GLU A 132 -11.54 13.64 -13.97
C GLU A 132 -12.51 14.56 -14.72
N PRO A 133 -13.21 15.50 -14.03
CA PRO A 133 -14.06 16.45 -14.70
C PRO A 133 -13.23 17.21 -15.74
N PRO A 134 -13.68 17.30 -17.01
CA PRO A 134 -12.93 17.99 -18.03
C PRO A 134 -12.84 19.48 -17.68
N GLY A 135 -11.65 19.95 -17.34
CA GLY A 135 -11.37 21.37 -17.07
C GLY A 135 -10.67 21.66 -15.74
N GLU A 136 -10.61 20.71 -14.80
CA GLU A 136 -9.75 20.84 -13.63
C GLU A 136 -8.41 20.20 -13.94
N THR A 137 -7.41 21.04 -14.21
CA THR A 137 -6.01 20.63 -14.15
C THR A 137 -5.75 20.21 -12.69
N GLY A 138 -5.80 18.90 -12.43
CA GLY A 138 -5.55 18.31 -11.13
C GLY A 138 -4.12 18.61 -10.67
N GLN A 139 -3.91 19.81 -10.15
CA GLN A 139 -3.04 19.98 -8.99
C GLN A 139 -3.54 18.96 -7.98
N CYS A 140 -2.76 17.90 -7.77
CA CYS A 140 -2.86 17.10 -6.55
C CYS A 140 -2.75 18.10 -5.39
N THR A 141 -3.89 18.57 -4.88
CA THR A 141 -3.94 19.28 -3.62
C THR A 141 -3.51 18.26 -2.58
N SER A 142 -2.24 18.39 -2.21
CA SER A 142 -1.62 17.74 -1.09
C SER A 142 -2.59 17.73 0.09
N GLY A 143 -3.23 16.58 0.30
CA GLY A 143 -3.94 16.27 1.51
C GLY A 143 -2.91 16.14 2.61
N ARG A 144 -2.92 17.10 3.52
CA ARG A 144 -2.13 17.10 4.74
C ARG A 144 -2.73 16.05 5.67
N ILE A 145 -1.98 15.00 6.00
CA ILE A 145 -2.37 14.01 7.00
C ILE A 145 -1.27 14.01 8.06
N LEU A 146 -1.70 14.15 9.32
CA LEU A 146 -0.89 14.38 10.53
C LEU A 146 -0.01 13.19 10.91
#